data_AF-C3XZE3-F1
#
_entry.id   AF-C3XZE3-F1
#
_cell.length_a   1.000
_cell.length_b   1.000
_cell.length_c   1.000
_cell.angle_alpha   90.00
_cell.angle_beta   90.00
_cell.angle_gamma   90.00
#
_symmetry.space_group_name_H-M   'P 1'
#
loop_
_entity.id
_entity.type
_entity.pdbx_description
1 polymer ?
#
loop_
_entity_poly.entity_id
_entity_poly.type
_entity_poly.pdbx_seq_one_letter_code
_entity_poly.pdbx_strand_id
1 'polypeptide(L)'
;MLNCCCLQDTLLEWSDVLRINLILTTGGTGFSPRDVTPEATKDVIEKEAPGMAVAMLMGSLNVTPLAMLSRPVCGIRKNTLIINLPGSKKGSQECFHFVLPALPHALDLL
;
A
#
# COMPACT_ATOMS: atom_id res chain seq x y z
N MET A 1 -2.91 4.15 -23.24
CA MET A 1 -3.61 4.20 -21.95
C MET A 1 -3.74 2.76 -21.48
N LEU A 2 -2.74 2.24 -20.78
CA LEU A 2 -2.69 0.81 -20.41
C LEU A 2 -3.65 0.56 -19.25
N ASN A 3 -4.58 -0.37 -19.46
CA ASN A 3 -5.65 -0.79 -18.54
C ASN A 3 -5.10 -1.16 -17.15
N CYS A 4 -5.31 -0.31 -16.15
CA CYS A 4 -5.13 -0.62 -14.73
C CYS A 4 -6.45 -1.04 -14.05
N CYS A 5 -7.47 -1.38 -14.85
CA CYS A 5 -8.84 -1.58 -14.42
C CYS A 5 -8.97 -2.67 -13.32
N CYS A 6 -8.30 -3.81 -13.47
CA CYS A 6 -8.55 -4.96 -12.58
C CYS A 6 -8.14 -4.75 -11.12
N LEU A 7 -7.01 -4.07 -10.86
CA LEU A 7 -6.60 -3.80 -9.48
C LEU A 7 -7.51 -2.75 -8.84
N GLN A 8 -7.82 -1.67 -9.56
CA GLN A 8 -8.75 -0.64 -9.08
C GLN A 8 -10.10 -1.25 -8.75
N ASP A 9 -10.68 -2.03 -9.66
CA ASP A 9 -11.96 -2.70 -9.46
C ASP A 9 -11.95 -3.61 -8.22
N THR A 10 -10.86 -4.36 -8.01
CA THR A 10 -10.70 -5.22 -6.83
C THR A 10 -10.64 -4.40 -5.54
N LEU A 11 -9.86 -3.30 -5.53
CA LEU A 11 -9.77 -2.41 -4.36
C LEU A 11 -11.12 -1.76 -4.05
N LEU A 12 -11.86 -1.35 -5.08
CA LEU A 12 -13.20 -0.79 -4.96
C LEU A 12 -14.17 -1.83 -4.40
N GLU A 13 -14.23 -3.04 -4.97
CA GLU A 13 -15.11 -4.12 -4.51
C GLU A 13 -14.82 -4.49 -3.05
N TRP A 14 -13.55 -4.70 -2.70
CA TRP A 14 -13.16 -5.11 -1.35
C TRP A 14 -13.45 -4.05 -0.31
N SER A 15 -13.27 -2.77 -0.65
CA SER A 15 -13.54 -1.66 0.26
C SER A 15 -15.04 -1.35 0.37
N ASP A 16 -15.74 -1.29 -0.76
CA ASP A 16 -17.10 -0.75 -0.82
C ASP A 16 -18.18 -1.80 -0.57
N VAL A 17 -17.95 -3.01 -1.08
CA VAL A 17 -18.94 -4.09 -1.08
C VAL A 17 -18.63 -5.07 0.04
N LEU A 18 -17.41 -5.60 0.06
CA LEU A 18 -16.99 -6.59 1.07
C LEU A 18 -16.62 -5.96 2.42
N ARG A 19 -16.39 -4.64 2.45
CA ARG A 19 -16.08 -3.85 3.66
C ARG A 19 -14.89 -4.42 4.45
N ILE A 20 -13.84 -4.80 3.73
CA ILE A 20 -12.59 -5.27 4.32
C ILE A 20 -11.93 -4.12 5.08
N ASN A 21 -11.50 -4.32 6.33
CA ASN A 21 -10.88 -3.24 7.12
C ASN A 21 -9.43 -2.93 6.70
N LEU A 22 -8.70 -3.92 6.19
CA LEU A 22 -7.31 -3.80 5.78
C LEU A 22 -7.04 -4.54 4.47
N ILE A 23 -6.53 -3.83 3.47
CA ILE A 23 -6.05 -4.40 2.22
C ILE A 23 -4.54 -4.20 2.12
N LEU A 24 -3.82 -5.30 1.94
CA LEU A 24 -2.39 -5.29 1.66
C LEU A 24 -2.18 -5.72 0.21
N THR A 25 -1.58 -4.84 -0.61
CA THR A 25 -1.13 -5.22 -1.95
C THR A 25 0.36 -5.58 -1.89
N THR A 26 0.81 -6.44 -2.81
CA THR A 26 2.23 -6.83 -2.91
C THR A 26 2.70 -6.77 -4.35
N GLY A 27 3.81 -6.08 -4.59
CA GLY A 27 4.39 -5.90 -5.92
C GLY A 27 3.85 -4.69 -6.66
N GLY A 28 4.41 -4.44 -7.85
CA GLY A 28 3.98 -3.33 -8.71
C GLY A 28 4.35 -1.94 -8.22
N THR A 29 5.24 -1.80 -7.23
CA THR A 29 5.66 -0.51 -6.65
C THR A 29 6.99 0.03 -7.18
N GLY A 30 7.67 -0.69 -8.08
CA GLY A 30 8.97 -0.31 -8.62
C GLY A 30 8.89 0.68 -9.78
N PHE A 31 9.96 0.75 -10.58
CA PHE A 31 10.09 1.64 -11.74
C PHE A 31 9.85 0.93 -13.07
N SER A 32 9.43 -0.35 -13.07
CA SER A 32 9.11 -1.05 -14.32
C SER A 32 7.90 -0.37 -14.99
N PRO A 33 7.81 -0.35 -16.33
CA PRO A 33 6.63 0.19 -17.03
C PRO A 33 5.30 -0.48 -16.65
N ARG A 34 5.35 -1.69 -16.07
CA ARG A 34 4.18 -2.43 -15.58
C ARG A 34 3.87 -2.19 -14.10
N ASP A 35 4.76 -1.51 -13.37
CA ASP A 35 4.59 -1.22 -11.95
C ASP A 35 3.63 -0.04 -11.81
N VAL A 36 2.35 -0.34 -11.59
CA VAL A 36 1.23 0.63 -11.59
C VAL A 36 0.39 0.57 -10.32
N THR A 37 0.82 -0.20 -9.31
CA THR A 37 0.08 -0.38 -8.05
C THR A 37 -0.09 0.94 -7.26
N PRO A 38 0.94 1.80 -7.15
CA PRO A 38 0.79 3.10 -6.51
C PRO A 38 -0.24 4.01 -7.19
N GLU A 39 -0.24 4.04 -8.52
CA GLU A 39 -1.18 4.81 -9.34
C GLU A 39 -2.61 4.30 -9.13
N ALA A 40 -2.82 2.99 -9.24
CA ALA A 40 -4.12 2.38 -8.99
C ALA A 40 -4.64 2.67 -7.59
N THR A 41 -3.76 2.66 -6.58
CA THR A 41 -4.13 2.94 -5.19
C THR A 41 -4.51 4.41 -5.02
N LYS A 42 -3.72 5.34 -5.59
CA LYS A 42 -4.01 6.78 -5.55
C LYS A 42 -5.36 7.13 -6.18
N ASP A 43 -5.72 6.45 -7.26
CA ASP A 43 -6.97 6.69 -7.97
C ASP A 43 -8.22 6.27 -7.16
N VAL A 44 -8.09 5.36 -6.17
CA VAL A 44 -9.24 4.83 -5.41
C VAL A 44 -9.33 5.31 -3.96
N ILE A 45 -8.22 5.73 -3.36
CA ILE A 45 -8.22 6.25 -1.98
C ILE A 45 -8.87 7.64 -1.90
N GLU A 46 -9.54 7.90 -0.78
CA GLU A 46 -10.21 9.18 -0.49
C GLU A 46 -9.34 10.07 0.41
N LYS A 47 -8.45 9.46 1.19
CA LYS A 47 -7.52 10.14 2.10
C LYS A 47 -6.16 9.45 2.08
N GLU A 48 -5.09 10.20 1.88
CA GLU A 48 -3.73 9.65 1.95
C GLU A 48 -3.30 9.39 3.40
N ALA A 49 -2.49 8.35 3.60
CA ALA A 49 -1.83 8.01 4.86
C ALA A 49 -0.30 8.04 4.70
N PRO A 50 0.30 9.20 4.34
CA PRO A 50 1.72 9.29 3.95
C PRO A 50 2.67 8.89 5.08
N GLY A 51 2.28 9.07 6.35
CA GLY A 51 3.08 8.66 7.51
C GLY A 51 3.42 7.17 7.51
N MET A 52 2.51 6.29 7.07
CA MET A 52 2.78 4.86 6.96
C MET A 52 3.77 4.54 5.84
N ALA A 53 3.63 5.20 4.68
CA ALA A 53 4.57 5.05 3.58
C ALA A 53 5.98 5.53 3.97
N VAL A 54 6.08 6.65 4.68
CA VAL A 54 7.36 7.17 5.21
C VAL A 54 7.96 6.20 6.23
N ALA A 55 7.18 5.66 7.17
CA ALA A 55 7.67 4.69 8.14
C ALA A 55 8.25 3.43 7.46
N MET A 56 7.54 2.88 6.47
CA MET A 56 8.05 1.76 5.67
C MET A 56 9.33 2.11 4.92
N LEU A 57 9.38 3.28 4.29
CA LEU A 57 10.55 3.71 3.51
C LEU A 57 11.77 3.93 4.42
N MET A 58 11.61 4.65 5.53
CA MET A 58 12.69 4.90 6.49
C MET A 58 13.22 3.60 7.10
N GLY A 59 12.32 2.70 7.53
CA GLY A 59 12.72 1.39 8.04
C GLY A 59 13.48 0.57 7.00
N SER A 60 13.00 0.56 5.75
CA SER A 60 13.62 -0.18 4.65
C SER A 60 14.98 0.39 4.24
N LEU A 61 15.17 1.71 4.31
CA LEU A 61 16.45 2.36 4.00
C LEU A 61 17.56 1.99 4.97
N ASN A 62 17.23 1.65 6.21
CA ASN A 62 18.19 1.10 7.18
C ASN A 62 18.61 -0.35 6.85
N VAL A 63 17.84 -1.04 5.99
CA VAL A 63 18.12 -2.42 5.55
C VAL A 63 18.83 -2.44 4.20
N THR A 64 18.40 -1.61 3.25
CA THR A 64 18.96 -1.58 1.91
C THR A 64 18.75 -0.22 1.21
N PRO A 65 19.76 0.32 0.49
CA PRO A 65 19.59 1.53 -0.29
C PRO A 65 18.60 1.35 -1.45
N LEU A 66 18.35 0.12 -1.89
CA LEU A 66 17.39 -0.16 -2.98
C LEU A 66 15.95 0.19 -2.59
N ALA A 67 15.65 0.40 -1.31
CA ALA A 67 14.34 0.85 -0.85
C ALA A 67 13.90 2.17 -1.51
N MET A 68 14.85 3.04 -1.90
CA MET A 68 14.57 4.29 -2.64
C MET A 68 13.85 4.08 -3.97
N LEU A 69 13.90 2.87 -4.53
CA LEU A 69 13.28 2.54 -5.82
C LEU A 69 11.82 2.11 -5.69
N SER A 70 11.30 1.96 -4.48
CA SER A 70 9.90 1.67 -4.23
C SER A 70 9.10 2.96 -4.14
N ARG A 71 7.87 2.94 -4.65
CA ARG A 71 6.94 4.08 -4.66
C ARG A 71 5.66 3.77 -3.85
N PRO A 72 5.76 3.26 -2.62
CA PRO A 72 4.59 2.76 -1.90
C PRO A 72 3.58 3.88 -1.64
N VAL A 73 2.30 3.57 -1.79
CA VAL A 73 1.19 4.43 -1.38
C VAL A 73 0.45 3.73 -0.25
N CYS A 74 0.04 4.53 0.73
CA CYS A 74 -0.86 4.12 1.80
C CYS A 74 -2.00 5.13 1.85
N GLY A 75 -3.22 4.67 2.03
CA GLY A 75 -4.38 5.54 2.08
C GLY A 75 -5.62 4.82 2.56
N ILE A 76 -6.68 5.59 2.71
CA ILE A 76 -7.95 5.14 3.25
C ILE A 76 -9.01 5.35 2.18
N ARG A 77 -9.86 4.35 2.01
CA ARG A 77 -11.11 4.42 1.27
C ARG A 77 -12.24 4.01 2.19
N LYS A 78 -13.22 4.88 2.46
CA LYS A 78 -14.26 4.64 3.48
C LYS A 78 -13.65 4.21 4.83
N ASN A 79 -13.91 2.99 5.27
CA ASN A 79 -13.42 2.39 6.51
C ASN A 79 -12.33 1.33 6.24
N THR A 80 -11.68 1.40 5.08
CA THR A 80 -10.66 0.45 4.63
C THR A 80 -9.30 1.13 4.52
N LEU A 81 -8.32 0.62 5.26
CA LEU A 81 -6.93 0.99 5.12
C LEU A 81 -6.28 0.16 4.00
N ILE A 82 -5.62 0.83 3.05
CA ILE A 82 -4.91 0.20 1.92
C ILE A 82 -3.41 0.52 2.04
N ILE A 83 -2.57 -0.52 2.03
CA ILE A 83 -1.11 -0.40 2.14
C ILE A 83 -0.45 -1.15 0.98
N ASN A 84 0.39 -0.46 0.19
CA ASN A 84 1.20 -1.11 -0.83
C ASN A 84 2.52 -1.61 -0.27
N LEU A 85 2.75 -2.92 -0.32
CA LEU A 85 3.98 -3.57 0.07
C LEU A 85 4.86 -3.90 -1.16
N PRO A 86 6.20 -3.97 -1.00
CA PRO A 86 7.09 -4.45 -2.05
C PRO A 86 6.74 -5.87 -2.50
N GLY A 87 7.12 -6.25 -3.72
CA GLY A 87 6.82 -7.58 -4.27
C GLY A 87 7.71 -8.72 -3.79
N SER A 88 8.88 -8.42 -3.21
CA SER A 88 9.76 -9.46 -2.67
C SER A 88 9.23 -9.92 -1.31
N LYS A 89 9.17 -11.23 -1.07
CA LYS A 89 8.69 -11.80 0.21
C LYS A 89 9.35 -11.14 1.43
N LYS A 90 10.67 -10.99 1.39
CA LYS A 90 11.44 -10.33 2.45
C LYS A 90 11.02 -8.86 2.62
N GLY A 91 10.98 -8.09 1.53
CA GLY A 91 10.61 -6.68 1.58
C GLY A 91 9.17 -6.45 2.05
N SER A 92 8.22 -7.29 1.65
CA SER A 92 6.84 -7.20 2.15
C SER A 92 6.78 -7.44 3.66
N GLN A 93 7.49 -8.46 4.16
CA GLN A 93 7.51 -8.80 5.58
C GLN A 93 8.16 -7.71 6.44
N GLU A 94 9.30 -7.17 6.00
CA GLU A 94 10.00 -6.06 6.66
C GLU A 94 9.12 -4.80 6.70
N CYS A 95 8.60 -4.37 5.55
CA CYS A 95 7.70 -3.22 5.46
C CYS A 95 6.47 -3.35 6.36
N PHE A 96 5.82 -4.51 6.34
CA PHE A 96 4.67 -4.77 7.21
C PHE A 96 5.05 -4.62 8.69
N HIS A 97 6.22 -5.11 9.08
CA HIS A 97 6.69 -5.00 10.48
C HIS A 97 6.92 -3.55 10.92
N PHE A 98 7.32 -2.66 10.01
CA PHE A 98 7.53 -1.24 10.32
C PHE A 98 6.22 -0.48 10.60
N VAL A 99 5.09 -0.93 10.05
CA VAL A 99 3.77 -0.29 10.26
C VAL A 99 2.90 -1.03 11.27
N LEU A 100 3.22 -2.30 11.55
CA LEU A 100 2.48 -3.16 12.48
C LEU A 100 2.20 -2.51 13.85
N PRO A 101 3.12 -1.76 14.49
CA PRO A 101 2.86 -1.17 15.80
C PRO A 101 1.70 -0.16 15.82
N ALA A 102 1.45 0.55 14.71
CA ALA A 102 0.37 1.52 14.59
C ALA A 102 -0.94 0.91 14.06
N LEU A 103 -0.87 -0.31 13.51
CA LEU A 103 -1.95 -0.90 12.73
C LEU A 103 -3.21 -1.19 13.56
N PRO A 104 -3.16 -1.75 14.79
CA PRO A 104 -4.37 -1.98 15.59
C PRO A 104 -5.14 -0.68 15.85
N HIS A 105 -4.44 0.35 16.31
CA HIS A 105 -5.06 1.65 16.59
C HIS A 105 -5.58 2.33 15.32
N ALA A 106 -4.86 2.22 14.20
CA ALA A 106 -5.32 2.76 12.93
C ALA A 106 -6.63 2.11 12.46
N LEU A 107 -6.80 0.80 12.68
CA LEU A 107 -8.02 0.08 12.33
C LEU A 107 -9.18 0.40 13.28
N ASP A 108 -8.92 0.64 14.57
CA ASP A 108 -9.95 1.04 15.54
C ASP A 108 -10.55 2.44 15.23
N LEU A 109 -9.80 3.28 14.52
CA LEU A 109 -10.23 4.63 14.13
C LEU A 109 -11.11 4.67 12.87
N LEU A 110 -11.17 3.57 12.12
CA LEU A 110 -11.91 3.45 10.86
C LEU A 110 -13.22 2.70 11.05
#